data_AF-A0AB35RCN0-F1
#
_entry.id   AF-A0AB35RCN0-F1
#
_cell.length_a   1.000
_cell.length_b   1.000
_cell.length_c   1.000
_cell.angle_alpha   90.00
_cell.angle_beta   90.00
_cell.angle_gamma   90.00
#
_symmetry.space_group_name_H-M   'P 1'
#
loop_
_entity.id
_entity.type
_entity.pdbx_description
1 polymer ?
#
loop_
_entity_poly.entity_id
_entity_poly.type
_entity_poly.pdbx_seq_one_letter_code
_entity_poly.pdbx_strand_id
1 'polypeptide(L)'
;MPESVDDRAPALDLGLSEKMSRAAQELVRNKFHLDLLASERNAKMLVGELHGGGYGPHEGPCFLAMVVPFYRAGDRVEKHVFAVVPTAHTLGCSWKWRHRHLDQDEVNRRVEELSSTEALLAEKLNPATYTWIKALGLFAPGEGKNRVDFFREEGIDNIPAKVFERDYPTPDRIELYRVRKEGFDETWAVLDRRWVQKVAYPTWAVPLLNAYGVALEQRWPSVYPAPEKVQLSFFERPGNTSPNGCPDLIGKDPTIDMDTLKARTEYQQEEMPCTAFDMKYTKINPLILKLGGMGVVVGIVSLGVSPDSWVEYKVAAGMLFGCSMMAMIMPFTVPFITTQRRNVERQLPLALERAPKYQARLGKRFLG
;
A
#
# COMPACT_ATOMS: atom_id res chain seq x y z
N MET A 1 40.96 7.20 -38.80
CA MET A 1 40.77 8.28 -37.83
C MET A 1 39.83 7.75 -36.76
N PRO A 2 40.24 7.66 -35.49
CA PRO A 2 39.30 7.30 -34.44
C PRO A 2 38.35 8.48 -34.25
N GLU A 3 37.05 8.20 -34.21
CA GLU A 3 36.03 9.16 -33.79
C GLU A 3 36.44 9.74 -32.44
N SER A 4 36.44 11.06 -32.34
CA SER A 4 36.62 11.77 -31.07
C SER A 4 35.53 11.31 -30.12
N VAL A 5 35.90 10.51 -29.12
CA VAL A 5 35.05 10.23 -27.96
C VAL A 5 34.76 11.58 -27.32
N ASP A 6 33.49 11.99 -27.31
CA ASP A 6 33.07 13.20 -26.61
C ASP A 6 33.35 13.00 -25.12
N ASP A 7 34.41 13.62 -24.61
CA ASP A 7 34.91 13.50 -23.23
C ASP A 7 33.96 14.13 -22.19
N ARG A 8 32.73 14.50 -22.58
CA ARG A 8 31.71 15.09 -21.72
C ARG A 8 30.56 14.12 -21.56
N ALA A 9 30.22 13.78 -20.31
CA ALA A 9 28.98 13.07 -20.03
C ALA A 9 27.80 13.85 -20.62
N PRO A 10 26.91 13.21 -21.40
CA PRO A 10 25.86 13.92 -22.10
C PRO A 10 24.86 14.54 -21.12
N ALA A 11 24.32 15.70 -21.49
CA ALA A 11 23.15 16.25 -20.82
C ALA A 11 21.96 15.33 -21.07
N LEU A 12 21.25 14.99 -20.00
CA LEU A 12 20.11 14.09 -20.09
C LEU A 12 18.89 14.85 -20.63
N ASP A 13 18.44 14.53 -21.84
CA ASP A 13 17.14 14.99 -22.32
C ASP A 13 16.03 14.29 -21.51
N LEU A 14 15.24 15.10 -20.82
CA LEU A 14 14.17 14.60 -19.97
C LEU A 14 12.91 14.23 -20.77
N GLY A 15 12.73 14.76 -21.99
CA GLY A 15 11.56 14.48 -22.84
C GLY A 15 10.21 14.85 -22.21
N LEU A 16 10.19 15.80 -21.26
CA LEU A 16 8.99 16.19 -20.51
C LEU A 16 8.24 17.33 -21.20
N SER A 17 6.92 17.38 -21.00
CA SER A 17 6.15 18.59 -21.28
C SER A 17 6.60 19.73 -20.34
N GLU A 18 6.45 20.98 -20.78
CA GLU A 18 6.77 22.15 -19.94
C GLU A 18 5.99 22.14 -18.61
N LYS A 19 4.72 21.72 -18.66
CA LYS A 19 3.86 21.60 -17.48
C LYS A 19 4.43 20.60 -16.48
N MET A 20 4.84 19.41 -16.96
CA MET A 20 5.43 18.37 -16.12
C MET A 20 6.79 18.81 -15.56
N SER A 21 7.63 19.41 -16.40
CA SER A 21 8.92 19.94 -15.99
C SER A 21 8.78 20.96 -14.86
N ARG A 22 7.86 21.92 -15.01
CA ARG A 22 7.60 22.93 -13.97
C ARG A 22 7.12 22.30 -12.66
N ALA A 23 6.18 21.37 -12.71
CA ALA A 23 5.66 20.71 -11.52
C ALA A 23 6.73 19.90 -10.77
N ALA A 24 7.61 19.21 -11.51
CA ALA A 24 8.75 18.50 -10.93
C ALA A 24 9.72 19.45 -10.21
N GLN A 25 10.08 20.57 -10.87
CA GLN A 25 10.95 21.59 -10.28
C GLN A 25 10.34 22.25 -9.05
N GLU A 26 9.03 22.53 -9.07
CA GLU A 26 8.31 23.09 -7.92
C GLU A 26 8.32 22.13 -6.73
N LEU A 27 8.10 20.83 -6.95
CA LEU A 27 8.18 19.82 -5.90
C LEU A 27 9.58 19.77 -5.27
N VAL A 28 10.63 19.75 -6.11
CA VAL A 28 12.03 19.74 -5.66
C VAL A 28 12.36 21.00 -4.85
N ARG A 29 12.00 22.17 -5.38
CA ARG A 29 12.20 23.47 -4.71
C ARG A 29 11.45 23.55 -3.38
N ASN A 30 10.20 23.12 -3.35
CA ASN A 30 9.39 23.14 -2.13
C ASN A 30 9.96 22.20 -1.06
N LYS A 31 10.46 21.02 -1.46
CA LYS A 31 11.16 20.12 -0.52
C LYS A 31 12.41 20.79 0.06
N PHE A 32 13.23 21.42 -0.79
CA PHE A 32 14.42 22.14 -0.33
C PHE A 32 14.10 23.24 0.69
N HIS A 33 13.06 24.05 0.43
CA HIS A 33 12.62 25.07 1.39
C HIS A 33 12.07 24.47 2.68
N LEU A 34 11.31 23.38 2.60
CA LEU A 34 10.82 22.64 3.77
C LEU A 34 11.99 22.17 4.64
N ASP A 35 13.02 21.60 4.02
CA ASP A 35 14.21 21.12 4.72
C ASP A 35 15.01 22.27 5.35
N LEU A 36 15.13 23.41 4.66
CA LEU A 36 15.73 24.63 5.20
C LEU A 36 14.98 25.18 6.41
N LEU A 37 13.65 25.29 6.33
CA LEU A 37 12.83 25.76 7.45
C LEU A 37 13.04 24.88 8.68
N ALA A 38 13.08 23.57 8.49
CA ALA A 38 13.30 22.63 9.57
C ALA A 38 14.70 22.70 10.17
N SER A 39 15.74 22.77 9.33
CA SER A 39 17.14 22.75 9.79
C SER A 39 17.66 24.10 10.28
N GLU A 40 17.24 25.21 9.66
CA GLU A 40 17.81 26.54 9.91
C GLU A 40 16.93 27.41 10.79
N ARG A 41 15.61 27.25 10.70
CA ARG A 41 14.65 28.03 11.48
C ARG A 41 14.06 27.24 12.64
N ASN A 42 14.55 26.01 12.87
CA ASN A 42 14.05 25.07 13.86
C ASN A 42 12.51 24.87 13.77
N ALA A 43 11.94 24.99 12.57
CA ALA A 43 10.51 24.94 12.32
C ALA A 43 9.99 23.50 12.21
N LYS A 44 10.59 22.54 12.92
CA LYS A 44 10.30 21.11 12.82
C LYS A 44 8.83 20.78 13.08
N MET A 45 8.17 21.55 13.95
CA MET A 45 6.73 21.39 14.23
C MET A 45 5.83 21.79 13.05
N LEU A 46 6.27 22.71 12.17
CA LEU A 46 5.48 23.16 11.01
C LEU A 46 5.58 22.19 9.84
N VAL A 47 6.73 21.52 9.70
CA VAL A 47 6.99 20.59 8.58
C VAL A 47 6.52 19.17 8.87
N GLY A 48 6.26 18.83 10.13
CA GLY A 48 5.69 17.55 10.55
C GLY A 48 6.49 16.35 10.05
N GLU A 49 5.78 15.32 9.59
CA GLU A 49 6.36 14.06 9.11
C GLU A 49 7.07 14.18 7.74
N LEU A 50 6.89 15.29 7.01
CA LEU A 50 7.57 15.54 5.74
C LEU A 50 9.06 15.87 5.90
N HIS A 51 9.51 16.15 7.13
CA HIS A 51 10.91 16.25 7.50
C HIS A 51 11.27 15.07 8.41
N GLY A 52 12.43 14.42 8.19
CA GLY A 52 12.79 13.18 8.89
C GLY A 52 12.86 13.37 10.41
N GLY A 53 12.23 12.46 11.15
CA GLY A 53 11.93 12.62 12.58
C GLY A 53 13.09 12.56 13.58
N GLY A 54 14.36 12.59 13.16
CA GLY A 54 15.47 12.56 14.13
C GLY A 54 16.86 12.91 13.60
N TYR A 55 17.24 12.42 12.43
CA TYR A 55 18.63 12.54 11.91
C TYR A 55 18.81 13.60 10.82
N GLY A 56 17.73 14.22 10.35
CA GLY A 56 17.77 15.21 9.27
C GLY A 56 16.61 15.05 8.29
N PRO A 57 16.68 15.72 7.13
CA PRO A 57 15.64 15.64 6.10
C PRO A 57 15.45 14.22 5.56
N HIS A 58 14.27 13.94 4.99
CA HIS A 58 14.05 12.66 4.30
C HIS A 58 14.89 12.60 3.03
N GLU A 59 15.51 11.44 2.83
CA GLU A 59 16.19 11.12 1.58
C GLU A 59 15.20 11.09 0.42
N GLY A 60 15.67 11.37 -0.80
CA GLY A 60 14.83 11.44 -2.01
C GLY A 60 13.87 10.25 -2.17
N PRO A 61 14.35 8.98 -2.15
CA PRO A 61 13.49 7.82 -2.29
C PRO A 61 12.42 7.68 -1.19
N CYS A 62 12.76 8.02 0.06
CA CYS A 62 11.83 7.97 1.19
C CYS A 62 10.75 9.04 1.05
N PHE A 63 11.16 10.27 0.72
CA PHE A 63 10.24 11.38 0.49
C PHE A 63 9.26 11.08 -0.65
N LEU A 64 9.75 10.58 -1.78
CA LEU A 64 8.90 10.21 -2.91
C LEU A 64 7.96 9.05 -2.58
N ALA A 65 8.40 8.05 -1.81
CA ALA A 65 7.51 6.96 -1.38
C ALA A 65 6.36 7.44 -0.47
N MET A 66 6.54 8.54 0.27
CA MET A 66 5.47 9.13 1.09
C MET A 66 4.50 10.00 0.27
N VAL A 67 5.01 10.72 -0.73
CA VAL A 67 4.25 11.73 -1.46
C VAL A 67 3.63 11.18 -2.74
N VAL A 68 4.39 10.39 -3.50
CA VAL A 68 3.99 9.92 -4.83
C VAL A 68 3.37 8.51 -4.70
N PRO A 69 2.06 8.35 -4.96
CA PRO A 69 1.44 7.03 -4.92
C PRO A 69 2.07 6.12 -5.97
N PHE A 70 2.12 4.82 -5.68
CA PHE A 70 2.69 3.79 -6.55
C PHE A 70 4.14 4.04 -6.98
N TYR A 71 4.91 4.84 -6.24
CA TYR A 71 6.35 5.08 -6.50
C TYR A 71 7.14 3.78 -6.71
N ARG A 72 6.77 2.72 -5.98
CA ARG A 72 7.43 1.41 -6.04
C ARG A 72 6.85 0.44 -7.08
N ALA A 73 5.89 0.87 -7.91
CA ALA A 73 5.24 0.02 -8.90
C ALA A 73 6.05 -0.19 -10.18
N GLY A 74 6.94 0.75 -10.51
CA GLY A 74 7.82 0.62 -11.66
C GLY A 74 9.08 -0.18 -11.34
N ASP A 75 9.54 -0.90 -12.36
CA ASP A 75 10.79 -1.64 -12.33
C ASP A 75 11.99 -0.70 -12.32
N ARG A 76 13.08 -1.18 -11.71
CA ARG A 76 14.37 -0.49 -11.74
C ARG A 76 15.19 -1.07 -12.87
N VAL A 77 15.67 -0.21 -13.76
CA VAL A 77 16.64 -0.60 -14.77
C VAL A 77 18.01 -0.73 -14.10
N GLU A 78 18.60 -1.92 -14.13
CA GLU A 78 19.91 -2.17 -13.49
C GLU A 78 21.06 -1.48 -14.23
N LYS A 79 20.91 -1.27 -15.54
CA LYS A 79 21.88 -0.54 -16.34
C LYS A 79 21.87 0.93 -15.95
N HIS A 80 23.06 1.49 -15.77
CA HIS A 80 23.26 2.90 -15.48
C HIS A 80 23.93 3.62 -16.64
N VAL A 81 23.80 4.94 -16.65
CA VAL A 81 24.53 5.85 -17.53
C VAL A 81 25.21 6.92 -16.69
N PHE A 82 26.36 7.42 -17.13
CA PHE A 82 26.94 8.65 -16.60
C PHE A 82 26.34 9.82 -17.36
N ALA A 83 25.82 10.80 -16.62
CA ALA A 83 25.16 11.96 -17.20
C ALA A 83 25.36 13.19 -16.32
N VAL A 84 25.22 14.37 -16.92
CA VAL A 84 24.99 15.61 -16.16
C VAL A 84 23.49 15.81 -15.99
N VAL A 85 23.05 15.85 -14.72
CA VAL A 85 21.63 15.95 -14.35
C VAL A 85 21.28 17.37 -13.91
N PRO A 86 20.07 17.86 -14.22
CA PRO A 86 19.66 19.19 -13.80
C PRO A 86 19.39 19.25 -12.28
N THR A 87 20.06 20.17 -11.59
CA THR A 87 19.88 20.45 -10.15
C THR A 87 18.43 20.79 -9.82
N ALA A 88 17.73 21.47 -10.74
CA ALA A 88 16.33 21.85 -10.57
C ALA A 88 15.36 20.65 -10.49
N HIS A 89 15.74 19.49 -11.02
CA HIS A 89 14.94 18.25 -11.00
C HIS A 89 15.41 17.23 -9.94
N THR A 90 16.46 17.56 -9.20
CA THR A 90 17.14 16.62 -8.31
C THR A 90 16.83 16.93 -6.85
N LEU A 91 16.28 15.95 -6.13
CA LEU A 91 15.98 16.09 -4.70
C LEU A 91 17.26 16.11 -3.88
N GLY A 92 17.42 17.14 -3.05
CA GLY A 92 18.50 17.18 -2.07
C GLY A 92 18.12 16.58 -0.72
N CYS A 93 19.15 16.35 0.09
CA CYS A 93 19.02 15.91 1.46
C CYS A 93 20.33 16.21 2.20
N SER A 94 20.62 17.49 2.40
CA SER A 94 21.78 17.91 3.19
C SER A 94 21.53 17.76 4.69
N TRP A 95 22.21 16.78 5.29
CA TRP A 95 22.14 16.49 6.73
C TRP A 95 23.47 16.71 7.46
N LYS A 96 24.61 16.56 6.76
CA LYS A 96 25.95 16.62 7.37
C LYS A 96 26.58 18.01 7.32
N TRP A 97 26.51 18.67 6.16
CA TRP A 97 27.11 19.99 5.93
C TRP A 97 26.41 20.75 4.79
N ARG A 98 26.38 22.08 4.86
CA ARG A 98 25.79 23.00 3.87
C ARG A 98 26.81 24.06 3.48
N HIS A 99 26.51 24.86 2.45
CA HIS A 99 27.38 25.97 2.02
C HIS A 99 27.84 26.84 3.19
N ARG A 100 26.92 27.24 4.08
CA ARG A 100 27.21 28.10 5.26
C ARG A 100 28.25 27.56 6.25
N HIS A 101 28.59 26.27 6.18
CA HIS A 101 29.58 25.65 7.07
C HIS A 101 30.99 25.63 6.45
N LEU A 102 31.15 26.15 5.24
CA LEU A 102 32.39 26.15 4.48
C LEU A 102 32.91 27.60 4.35
N ASP A 103 34.22 27.76 4.32
CA ASP A 103 34.84 29.01 3.88
C ASP A 103 34.94 29.07 2.35
N GLN A 104 35.28 30.23 1.79
CA GLN A 104 35.27 30.43 0.35
C GLN A 104 36.29 29.54 -0.40
N ASP A 105 37.44 29.27 0.21
CA ASP A 105 38.46 28.42 -0.39
C ASP A 105 37.98 26.96 -0.46
N GLU A 106 37.31 26.48 0.59
CA GLU A 106 36.69 25.16 0.63
C GLU A 106 35.53 25.06 -0.36
N VAL A 107 34.71 26.12 -0.51
CA VAL A 107 33.65 26.18 -1.53
C VAL A 107 34.26 26.02 -2.92
N ASN A 108 35.27 26.81 -3.26
CA ASN A 108 35.93 26.76 -4.57
C ASN A 108 36.50 25.35 -4.85
N ARG A 109 37.19 24.76 -3.86
CA ARG A 109 37.73 23.40 -3.95
C ARG A 109 36.63 22.36 -4.20
N ARG A 110 35.50 22.48 -3.50
CA ARG A 110 34.35 21.57 -3.65
C ARG A 110 33.67 21.73 -4.99
N VAL A 111 33.54 22.94 -5.51
CA VAL A 111 32.99 23.17 -6.85
C VAL A 111 33.87 22.46 -7.89
N GLU A 112 35.19 22.67 -7.84
CA GLU A 112 36.13 22.02 -8.76
C GLU A 112 36.08 20.48 -8.66
N GLU A 113 36.12 19.94 -7.44
CA GLU A 113 36.09 18.49 -7.18
C GLU A 113 34.78 17.85 -7.66
N LEU A 114 33.64 18.44 -7.28
CA LEU A 114 32.33 17.80 -7.41
C LEU A 114 31.66 18.02 -8.77
N SER A 115 32.08 19.04 -9.53
CA SER A 115 31.57 19.34 -10.87
C SER A 115 32.38 18.66 -12.00
N SER A 116 33.51 18.03 -11.68
CA SER A 116 34.38 17.37 -12.65
C SER A 116 33.70 16.13 -13.26
N THR A 117 33.30 16.27 -14.53
CA THR A 117 32.73 15.17 -15.32
C THR A 117 33.80 14.15 -15.72
N GLU A 118 35.03 14.60 -15.97
CA GLU A 118 36.18 13.74 -16.24
C GLU A 118 36.48 12.82 -15.04
N ALA A 119 36.46 13.36 -13.82
CA ALA A 119 36.67 12.57 -12.61
C ALA A 119 35.55 11.55 -12.37
N LEU A 120 34.31 11.87 -12.77
CA LEU A 120 33.19 10.93 -12.76
C LEU A 120 33.40 9.80 -13.79
N LEU A 121 33.71 10.13 -15.04
CA LEU A 121 33.91 9.15 -16.12
C LEU A 121 35.12 8.24 -15.86
N ALA A 122 36.16 8.76 -15.23
CA ALA A 122 37.31 7.99 -14.78
C ALA A 122 37.06 7.19 -13.49
N GLU A 123 35.85 7.27 -12.92
CA GLU A 123 35.44 6.65 -11.65
C GLU A 123 36.36 7.00 -10.45
N LYS A 124 37.06 8.14 -10.53
CA LYS A 124 37.96 8.64 -9.49
C LYS A 124 37.24 9.50 -8.44
N LEU A 125 36.07 10.01 -8.79
CA LEU A 125 35.17 10.70 -7.88
C LEU A 125 34.27 9.69 -7.17
N ASN A 126 34.00 9.85 -5.87
CA ASN A 126 32.95 9.08 -5.19
C ASN A 126 31.61 9.37 -5.91
N PRO A 127 31.07 8.41 -6.70
CA PRO A 127 30.07 8.74 -7.70
C PRO A 127 28.75 9.02 -7.00
N ALA A 128 28.21 10.22 -7.23
CA ALA A 128 26.83 10.49 -6.89
C ALA A 128 25.95 9.50 -7.68
N THR A 129 25.06 8.78 -6.99
CA THR A 129 24.20 7.76 -7.62
C THR A 129 22.74 8.13 -7.49
N TYR A 130 22.09 8.37 -8.62
CA TYR A 130 20.74 8.92 -8.68
C TYR A 130 19.79 7.93 -9.34
N THR A 131 18.56 7.82 -8.82
CA THR A 131 17.46 7.13 -9.48
C THR A 131 16.62 8.15 -10.22
N TRP A 132 16.49 8.02 -11.54
CA TRP A 132 15.66 8.87 -12.38
C TRP A 132 14.29 8.24 -12.58
N ILE A 133 13.26 8.85 -12.00
CA ILE A 133 11.87 8.51 -12.29
C ILE A 133 11.49 9.20 -13.59
N LYS A 134 11.76 8.52 -14.70
CA LYS A 134 11.77 9.10 -16.05
C LYS A 134 10.49 9.86 -16.38
N ALA A 135 9.36 9.20 -16.19
CA ALA A 135 8.06 9.74 -16.53
C ALA A 135 7.68 11.00 -15.71
N LEU A 136 8.25 11.14 -14.51
CA LEU A 136 8.01 12.30 -13.63
C LEU A 136 9.13 13.34 -13.70
N GLY A 137 10.23 13.08 -14.40
CA GLY A 137 11.34 14.03 -14.47
C GLY A 137 12.00 14.30 -13.12
N LEU A 138 11.98 13.36 -12.20
CA LEU A 138 12.50 13.53 -10.84
C LEU A 138 13.72 12.66 -10.63
N PHE A 139 14.76 13.22 -10.01
CA PHE A 139 15.93 12.46 -9.58
C PHE A 139 15.94 12.32 -8.06
N ALA A 140 16.06 11.08 -7.61
CA ALA A 140 16.14 10.70 -6.21
C ALA A 140 17.56 10.15 -5.90
N PRO A 141 18.41 10.93 -5.22
CA PRO A 141 19.74 10.47 -4.89
C PRO A 141 19.78 9.36 -3.85
N GLY A 142 20.54 8.31 -4.14
CA GLY A 142 21.01 7.31 -3.18
C GLY A 142 22.33 7.76 -2.52
N GLU A 143 23.31 8.16 -3.32
CA GLU A 143 24.57 8.76 -2.88
C GLU A 143 24.75 10.17 -3.45
N GLY A 144 25.49 11.03 -2.75
CA GLY A 144 25.74 12.41 -3.20
C GLY A 144 24.59 13.39 -2.90
N LYS A 145 23.75 13.11 -1.90
CA LYS A 145 22.60 13.94 -1.47
C LYS A 145 22.97 15.36 -1.05
N ASN A 146 24.07 15.53 -0.31
CA ASN A 146 24.56 16.84 0.13
C ASN A 146 25.00 17.72 -1.06
N ARG A 147 25.56 17.09 -2.11
CA ARG A 147 26.04 17.78 -3.32
C ARG A 147 24.92 18.55 -4.00
N VAL A 148 23.70 18.00 -4.01
CA VAL A 148 22.55 18.62 -4.68
C VAL A 148 22.18 19.95 -4.04
N ASP A 149 22.10 20.00 -2.72
CA ASP A 149 21.77 21.24 -2.00
C ASP A 149 22.93 22.24 -2.06
N PHE A 150 24.17 21.77 -1.98
CA PHE A 150 25.36 22.61 -2.20
C PHE A 150 25.34 23.25 -3.59
N PHE A 151 25.11 22.47 -4.66
CA PHE A 151 25.05 23.00 -6.02
C PHE A 151 23.90 23.99 -6.20
N ARG A 152 22.77 23.75 -5.54
CA ARG A 152 21.64 24.69 -5.54
C ARG A 152 21.97 26.01 -4.85
N GLU A 153 22.66 25.94 -3.71
CA GLU A 153 23.10 27.13 -2.95
C GLU A 153 24.15 27.93 -3.76
N GLU A 154 25.02 27.26 -4.52
CA GLU A 154 26.02 27.87 -5.43
C GLU A 154 25.46 28.33 -6.80
N GLY A 155 24.20 28.05 -7.11
CA GLY A 155 23.61 28.36 -8.42
C GLY A 155 24.19 27.52 -9.58
N ILE A 156 24.65 26.30 -9.29
CA ILE A 156 25.15 25.36 -10.30
C ILE A 156 23.98 24.52 -10.83
N ASP A 157 23.72 24.64 -12.13
CA ASP A 157 22.55 24.04 -12.76
C ASP A 157 22.64 22.54 -13.02
N ASN A 158 23.85 21.99 -13.10
CA ASN A 158 24.07 20.62 -13.55
C ASN A 158 25.01 19.84 -12.63
N ILE A 159 24.67 18.59 -12.32
CA ILE A 159 25.41 17.72 -11.41
C ILE A 159 25.87 16.47 -12.17
N PRO A 160 27.18 16.17 -12.22
CA PRO A 160 27.66 14.92 -12.78
C PRO A 160 27.30 13.75 -11.84
N ALA A 161 26.59 12.75 -12.37
CA ALA A 161 26.14 11.59 -11.61
C ALA A 161 26.03 10.29 -12.43
N LYS A 162 26.04 9.17 -11.70
CA LYS A 162 25.64 7.84 -12.19
C LYS A 162 24.14 7.68 -12.03
N VAL A 163 23.43 7.55 -13.14
CA VAL A 163 21.96 7.56 -13.19
C VAL A 163 21.42 6.17 -13.48
N PHE A 164 20.48 5.71 -12.66
CA PHE A 164 19.69 4.50 -12.87
C PHE A 164 18.26 4.89 -13.23
N GLU A 165 17.73 4.37 -14.33
CA GLU A 165 16.34 4.61 -14.70
C GLU A 165 15.39 3.79 -13.82
N ARG A 166 14.26 4.40 -13.48
CA ARG A 166 13.12 3.75 -12.85
C ARG A 166 11.86 4.12 -13.60
N ASP A 167 11.10 3.10 -13.95
CA ASP A 167 9.80 3.30 -14.58
C ASP A 167 8.77 3.82 -13.58
N TYR A 168 7.68 4.35 -14.12
CA TYR A 168 6.51 4.76 -13.35
C TYR A 168 5.27 4.42 -14.19
N PRO A 169 4.13 4.04 -13.57
CA PRO A 169 2.94 3.72 -14.33
C PRO A 169 2.52 4.88 -15.23
N THR A 170 2.02 4.55 -16.43
CA THR A 170 1.52 5.54 -17.37
C THR A 170 0.29 6.25 -16.81
N PRO A 171 0.01 7.51 -17.21
CA PRO A 171 -1.07 8.29 -16.63
C PRO A 171 -2.45 7.62 -16.74
N ASP A 172 -2.73 6.93 -17.84
CA ASP A 172 -4.00 6.24 -18.12
C ASP A 172 -4.28 5.06 -17.17
N ARG A 173 -3.25 4.55 -16.50
CA ARG A 173 -3.36 3.48 -15.50
C ARG A 173 -3.68 4.00 -14.11
N ILE A 174 -3.51 5.29 -13.85
CA ILE A 174 -3.72 5.91 -12.54
C ILE A 174 -4.96 6.79 -12.60
N GLU A 175 -5.87 6.60 -11.64
CA GLU A 175 -7.04 7.45 -11.41
C GLU A 175 -6.91 8.09 -10.02
N LEU A 176 -7.20 9.40 -9.89
CA LEU A 176 -7.23 10.07 -8.59
C LEU A 176 -8.66 10.43 -8.21
N TYR A 177 -9.02 10.14 -6.97
CA TYR A 177 -10.35 10.45 -6.43
C TYR A 177 -10.22 11.21 -5.13
N ARG A 178 -10.96 12.33 -5.03
CA ARG A 178 -11.28 12.93 -3.73
C ARG A 178 -12.53 12.24 -3.20
N VAL A 179 -12.38 11.56 -2.06
CA VAL A 179 -13.44 10.77 -1.46
C VAL A 179 -13.90 11.45 -0.18
N ARG A 180 -15.13 11.95 -0.22
CA ARG A 180 -15.80 12.58 0.92
C ARG A 180 -16.99 11.75 1.35
N LYS A 181 -16.94 11.23 2.57
CA LYS A 181 -18.03 10.51 3.23
C LYS A 181 -18.10 10.97 4.68
N GLU A 182 -19.24 10.80 5.33
CA GLU A 182 -19.38 11.02 6.77
C GLU A 182 -18.25 10.29 7.53
N GLY A 183 -17.36 11.07 8.15
CA GLY A 183 -16.20 10.55 8.90
C GLY A 183 -14.83 10.66 8.22
N PHE A 184 -14.74 10.95 6.92
CA PHE A 184 -13.44 11.20 6.26
C PHE A 184 -13.52 12.01 4.94
N ASP A 185 -12.51 12.86 4.71
CA ASP A 185 -12.23 13.56 3.43
C ASP A 185 -10.77 13.23 3.06
N GLU A 186 -10.59 12.30 2.12
CA GLU A 186 -9.29 11.79 1.72
C GLU A 186 -9.11 11.84 0.21
N THR A 187 -7.85 11.77 -0.25
CA THR A 187 -7.53 11.57 -1.66
C THR A 187 -6.94 10.18 -1.84
N TRP A 188 -7.50 9.40 -2.76
CA TRP A 188 -7.04 8.06 -3.07
C TRP A 188 -6.56 7.99 -4.52
N ALA A 189 -5.50 7.24 -4.74
CA ALA A 189 -5.01 6.89 -6.06
C ALA A 189 -5.37 5.43 -6.36
N VAL A 190 -5.88 5.17 -7.55
CA VAL A 190 -6.26 3.85 -8.03
C VAL A 190 -5.38 3.48 -9.21
N LEU A 191 -4.66 2.37 -9.13
CA LEU A 191 -3.84 1.81 -10.21
C LEU A 191 -4.55 0.62 -10.84
N ASP A 192 -4.61 0.59 -12.17
CA ASP A 192 -5.19 -0.48 -13.00
C ASP A 192 -6.63 -0.84 -12.60
N ARG A 193 -7.39 0.15 -12.10
CA ARG A 193 -8.76 -0.02 -11.60
C ARG A 193 -8.90 -1.10 -10.53
N ARG A 194 -7.81 -1.40 -9.81
CA ARG A 194 -7.73 -2.51 -8.85
C ARG A 194 -7.06 -2.12 -7.55
N TRP A 195 -5.90 -1.48 -7.61
CA TRP A 195 -5.08 -1.22 -6.43
C TRP A 195 -5.32 0.19 -5.92
N VAL A 196 -5.66 0.34 -4.64
CA VAL A 196 -5.91 1.65 -4.03
C VAL A 196 -4.82 1.99 -3.03
N GLN A 197 -4.22 3.17 -3.15
CA GLN A 197 -3.36 3.76 -2.14
C GLN A 197 -3.93 5.09 -1.65
N LYS A 198 -3.79 5.34 -0.35
CA LYS A 198 -4.10 6.65 0.22
C LYS A 198 -2.99 7.64 -0.16
N VAL A 199 -3.37 8.79 -0.68
CA VAL A 199 -2.45 9.90 -0.95
C VAL A 199 -2.32 10.71 0.33
N ALA A 200 -1.25 10.47 1.10
CA ALA A 200 -1.03 11.11 2.40
C ALA A 200 -0.87 12.63 2.30
N TYR A 201 -0.26 13.12 1.22
CA TYR A 201 0.01 14.54 0.99
C TYR A 201 -0.55 15.02 -0.36
N PRO A 202 -1.89 15.20 -0.47
CA PRO A 202 -2.52 15.56 -1.74
C PRO A 202 -2.01 16.90 -2.30
N THR A 203 -1.67 17.86 -1.44
CA THR A 203 -1.12 19.16 -1.83
C THR A 203 0.23 19.08 -2.55
N TRP A 204 0.95 17.97 -2.38
CA TRP A 204 2.21 17.71 -3.06
C TRP A 204 2.02 16.79 -4.28
N ALA A 205 1.23 15.72 -4.10
CA ALA A 205 1.06 14.69 -5.12
C ALA A 205 0.17 15.14 -6.28
N VAL A 206 -0.96 15.79 -5.99
CA VAL A 206 -1.98 16.11 -6.99
C VAL A 206 -1.46 17.09 -8.05
N PRO A 207 -0.76 18.19 -7.71
CA PRO A 207 -0.21 19.09 -8.73
C PRO A 207 0.77 18.38 -9.67
N LEU A 208 1.64 17.53 -9.12
CA LEU A 208 2.59 16.72 -9.89
C LEU A 208 1.87 15.74 -10.83
N LEU A 209 0.92 14.96 -10.29
CA LEU A 209 0.19 13.95 -11.08
C LEU A 209 -0.74 14.59 -12.11
N ASN A 210 -1.32 15.76 -11.83
CA ASN A 210 -2.10 16.52 -12.81
C ASN A 210 -1.23 17.05 -13.96
N ALA A 211 0.01 17.46 -13.66
CA ALA A 211 0.98 17.82 -14.68
C ALA A 211 1.42 16.62 -15.52
N TYR A 212 1.50 15.44 -14.89
CA TYR A 212 1.78 14.17 -15.55
C TYR A 212 0.64 13.66 -16.44
N GLY A 213 -0.59 14.16 -16.24
CA GLY A 213 -1.76 13.81 -17.06
C GLY A 213 -2.85 13.02 -16.32
N VAL A 214 -2.71 12.84 -15.00
CA VAL A 214 -3.71 12.16 -14.17
C VAL A 214 -4.77 13.15 -13.70
N ALA A 215 -6.03 12.90 -14.05
CA ALA A 215 -7.14 13.73 -13.62
C ALA A 215 -7.56 13.42 -12.17
N LEU A 216 -7.90 14.47 -11.40
CA LEU A 216 -8.52 14.34 -10.09
C LEU A 216 -10.05 14.42 -10.25
N GLU A 217 -10.71 13.31 -9.98
CA GLU A 217 -12.15 13.21 -9.96
C GLU A 217 -12.72 13.46 -8.56
N GLN A 218 -13.92 14.03 -8.50
CA GLN A 218 -14.60 14.35 -7.23
C GLN A 218 -15.58 13.26 -6.78
N ARG A 219 -15.86 12.28 -7.65
CA ARG A 219 -16.89 11.27 -7.40
C ARG A 219 -16.26 9.89 -7.41
N TRP A 220 -16.39 9.18 -6.29
CA TRP A 220 -16.04 7.76 -6.25
C TRP A 220 -16.99 6.93 -7.13
N PRO A 221 -16.48 6.12 -8.07
CA PRO A 221 -17.31 5.32 -8.97
C PRO A 221 -18.16 4.28 -8.23
N SER A 222 -19.42 4.13 -8.62
CA SER A 222 -20.33 3.14 -8.01
C SER A 222 -19.98 1.68 -8.35
N VAL A 223 -19.17 1.46 -9.38
CA VAL A 223 -18.63 0.13 -9.74
C VAL A 223 -17.54 -0.34 -8.77
N TYR A 224 -16.90 0.59 -8.06
CA TYR A 224 -15.91 0.26 -7.03
C TYR A 224 -16.60 -0.07 -5.70
N PRO A 225 -15.95 -0.86 -4.84
CA PRO A 225 -16.45 -1.10 -3.49
C PRO A 225 -16.73 0.21 -2.76
N ALA A 226 -17.72 0.19 -1.85
CA ALA A 226 -18.10 1.36 -1.08
C ALA A 226 -16.88 1.95 -0.34
N PRO A 227 -16.70 3.29 -0.32
CA PRO A 227 -15.55 3.94 0.30
C PRO A 227 -15.26 3.47 1.73
N GLU A 228 -16.28 3.33 2.58
CA GLU A 228 -16.12 2.88 3.97
C GLU A 228 -15.43 1.51 4.06
N LYS A 229 -15.75 0.59 3.15
CA LYS A 229 -15.14 -0.74 3.11
C LYS A 229 -13.67 -0.65 2.70
N VAL A 230 -13.34 0.21 1.73
CA VAL A 230 -11.96 0.48 1.31
C VAL A 230 -11.17 1.10 2.47
N GLN A 231 -11.75 2.10 3.14
CA GLN A 231 -11.15 2.78 4.27
C GLN A 231 -10.84 1.81 5.42
N LEU A 232 -11.81 0.98 5.82
CA LEU A 232 -11.61 -0.04 6.85
C LEU A 232 -10.52 -1.04 6.49
N SER A 233 -10.37 -1.35 5.20
CA SER A 233 -9.37 -2.30 4.71
C SER A 233 -7.92 -1.80 4.93
N PHE A 234 -7.67 -0.49 5.00
CA PHE A 234 -6.33 0.04 5.31
C PHE A 234 -5.84 -0.32 6.71
N PHE A 235 -6.76 -0.60 7.64
CA PHE A 235 -6.43 -1.02 9.02
C PHE A 235 -6.26 -2.54 9.16
N GLU A 236 -6.56 -3.31 8.11
CA GLU A 236 -6.38 -4.76 8.13
C GLU A 236 -4.92 -5.15 8.00
N ARG A 237 -4.54 -6.28 8.60
CA ARG A 237 -3.20 -6.85 8.43
C ARG A 237 -3.01 -7.25 6.96
N PRO A 238 -1.84 -6.96 6.35
CA PRO A 238 -1.55 -7.40 4.99
C PRO A 238 -1.56 -8.93 4.87
N GLY A 239 -2.08 -9.45 3.77
CA GLY A 239 -2.11 -10.90 3.53
C GLY A 239 -2.77 -11.29 2.20
N ASN A 240 -2.71 -12.57 1.85
CA ASN A 240 -3.26 -13.06 0.58
C ASN A 240 -4.79 -13.00 0.53
N THR A 241 -5.46 -13.24 1.66
CA THR A 241 -6.93 -13.23 1.80
C THR A 241 -7.48 -11.92 2.37
N SER A 242 -6.59 -11.07 2.87
CA SER A 242 -6.88 -9.69 3.28
C SER A 242 -6.89 -8.81 2.03
N PRO A 243 -7.75 -7.79 1.90
CA PRO A 243 -7.63 -6.81 0.83
C PRO A 243 -6.31 -6.03 0.89
N ASN A 244 -5.74 -5.81 2.08
CA ASN A 244 -4.50 -5.05 2.24
C ASN A 244 -3.26 -5.83 1.78
N GLY A 245 -2.36 -5.14 1.09
CA GLY A 245 -1.09 -5.61 0.56
C GLY A 245 -1.14 -5.96 -0.92
N CYS A 246 -0.13 -5.52 -1.67
CA CYS A 246 0.10 -5.90 -3.07
C CYS A 246 1.34 -6.81 -3.16
N PRO A 247 1.25 -8.03 -3.72
CA PRO A 247 2.41 -8.93 -3.87
C PRO A 247 3.51 -8.36 -4.76
N ASP A 248 3.14 -7.48 -5.69
CA ASP A 248 4.02 -6.96 -6.74
C ASP A 248 4.73 -5.67 -6.34
N LEU A 249 4.22 -4.97 -5.32
CA LEU A 249 4.86 -3.77 -4.78
C LEU A 249 5.84 -4.17 -3.69
N ILE A 250 7.12 -3.95 -3.96
CA ILE A 250 8.19 -4.16 -2.97
C ILE A 250 8.05 -3.06 -1.91
N GLY A 251 7.45 -3.34 -0.76
CA GLY A 251 7.28 -2.35 0.30
C GLY A 251 6.20 -2.72 1.31
N LYS A 252 6.05 -1.90 2.35
CA LYS A 252 4.98 -2.04 3.36
C LYS A 252 3.89 -0.97 3.17
N ASP A 253 3.85 -0.33 2.01
CA ASP A 253 2.92 0.77 1.74
C ASP A 253 1.49 0.19 1.68
N PRO A 254 0.57 0.63 2.54
CA PRO A 254 -0.79 0.10 2.56
C PRO A 254 -1.45 0.26 1.19
N THR A 255 -1.78 -0.86 0.57
CA THR A 255 -2.34 -0.92 -0.79
C THR A 255 -3.50 -1.90 -0.80
N ILE A 256 -4.70 -1.43 -1.12
CA ILE A 256 -5.92 -2.24 -1.08
C ILE A 256 -6.18 -2.86 -2.44
N ASP A 257 -6.39 -4.17 -2.47
CA ASP A 257 -6.89 -4.88 -3.65
C ASP A 257 -8.42 -4.85 -3.68
N MET A 258 -8.99 -4.05 -4.59
CA MET A 258 -10.44 -3.97 -4.77
C MET A 258 -11.05 -5.29 -5.22
N ASP A 259 -10.33 -6.12 -5.97
CA ASP A 259 -10.87 -7.41 -6.42
C ASP A 259 -10.97 -8.39 -5.26
N THR A 260 -9.97 -8.41 -4.37
CA THR A 260 -10.06 -9.19 -3.12
C THR A 260 -11.20 -8.68 -2.24
N LEU A 261 -11.46 -7.37 -2.20
CA LEU A 261 -12.57 -6.79 -1.44
C LEU A 261 -13.95 -7.16 -2.03
N LYS A 262 -14.08 -7.21 -3.36
CA LYS A 262 -15.27 -7.70 -4.07
C LYS A 262 -15.49 -9.19 -3.78
N ALA A 263 -14.46 -10.02 -4.00
CA ALA A 263 -14.52 -11.46 -3.75
C ALA A 263 -14.89 -11.79 -2.30
N ARG A 264 -14.39 -11.02 -1.32
CA ARG A 264 -14.77 -11.18 0.09
C ARG A 264 -16.23 -10.79 0.34
N THR A 265 -16.72 -9.73 -0.30
CA THR A 265 -18.13 -9.33 -0.18
C THR A 265 -19.05 -10.40 -0.77
N GLU A 266 -18.71 -10.94 -1.94
CA GLU A 266 -19.45 -12.03 -2.59
C GLU A 266 -19.42 -13.30 -1.73
N TYR A 267 -18.24 -13.71 -1.27
CA TYR A 267 -18.09 -14.87 -0.38
C TYR A 267 -18.92 -14.73 0.90
N GLN A 268 -19.03 -13.53 1.46
CA GLN A 268 -19.84 -13.25 2.64
C GLN A 268 -21.36 -13.30 2.37
N GLN A 269 -21.79 -13.10 1.13
CA GLN A 269 -23.18 -13.17 0.71
C GLN A 269 -23.63 -14.58 0.32
N GLU A 270 -22.68 -15.49 0.04
CA GLU A 270 -23.00 -16.90 -0.24
C GLU A 270 -23.77 -17.55 0.90
N GLU A 271 -24.71 -18.40 0.52
CA GLU A 271 -25.46 -19.24 1.45
C GLU A 271 -24.60 -20.42 1.88
N MET A 272 -24.66 -20.75 3.16
CA MET A 272 -24.06 -21.97 3.70
C MET A 272 -24.97 -22.61 4.74
N PRO A 273 -24.98 -23.95 4.81
CA PRO A 273 -25.61 -24.65 5.91
C PRO A 273 -24.78 -24.43 7.19
N CYS A 274 -25.44 -24.09 8.29
CA CYS A 274 -24.84 -23.90 9.60
C CYS A 274 -25.72 -24.48 10.71
N THR A 275 -25.12 -24.71 11.88
CA THR A 275 -25.90 -25.07 13.07
C THR A 275 -26.57 -23.83 13.66
N ALA A 276 -27.55 -24.01 14.54
CA ALA A 276 -28.18 -22.88 15.23
C ALA A 276 -27.21 -22.15 16.17
N PHE A 277 -26.21 -22.87 16.67
CA PHE A 277 -25.16 -22.32 17.54
C PHE A 277 -24.16 -21.44 16.77
N ASP A 278 -23.94 -21.73 15.49
CA ASP A 278 -23.00 -20.97 14.66
C ASP A 278 -23.51 -19.57 14.27
N MET A 279 -24.79 -19.24 14.53
CA MET A 279 -25.38 -17.98 14.09
C MET A 279 -25.04 -16.81 15.01
N LYS A 280 -24.50 -15.74 14.41
CA LYS A 280 -24.24 -14.45 15.06
C LYS A 280 -25.57 -13.88 15.57
N TYR A 281 -25.68 -13.71 16.89
CA TYR A 281 -26.86 -13.14 17.58
C TYR A 281 -28.07 -14.06 17.76
N THR A 282 -27.93 -15.38 17.57
CA THR A 282 -29.04 -16.30 17.86
C THR A 282 -28.93 -16.83 19.28
N LYS A 283 -29.98 -16.61 20.08
CA LYS A 283 -30.12 -17.22 21.40
C LYS A 283 -31.13 -18.35 21.29
N ILE A 284 -30.68 -19.57 21.53
CA ILE A 284 -31.58 -20.73 21.63
C ILE A 284 -32.41 -20.55 22.91
N ASN A 285 -33.73 -20.67 22.80
CA ASN A 285 -34.63 -20.56 23.95
C ASN A 285 -34.30 -21.67 24.97
N PRO A 286 -33.96 -21.33 26.23
CA PRO A 286 -33.61 -22.33 27.24
C PRO A 286 -34.76 -23.30 27.55
N LEU A 287 -36.01 -22.94 27.25
CA LEU A 287 -37.17 -23.81 27.42
C LEU A 287 -37.07 -25.08 26.55
N ILE A 288 -36.55 -24.96 25.32
CA ILE A 288 -36.41 -26.10 24.40
C ILE A 288 -35.41 -27.12 24.97
N LEU A 289 -34.29 -26.62 25.48
CA LEU A 289 -33.27 -27.46 26.13
C LEU A 289 -33.79 -28.11 27.42
N LYS A 290 -34.56 -27.38 28.24
CA LYS A 290 -35.18 -27.91 29.46
C LYS A 290 -36.21 -29.01 29.17
N LEU A 291 -37.09 -28.79 28.19
CA LEU A 291 -38.10 -29.78 27.79
C LEU A 291 -37.46 -31.04 27.20
N GLY A 292 -36.45 -30.88 26.34
CA GLY A 292 -35.68 -32.03 25.83
C GLY A 292 -34.94 -32.78 26.93
N GLY A 293 -34.31 -32.08 27.87
CA GLY A 293 -33.63 -32.71 29.02
C GLY A 293 -34.59 -33.49 29.92
N MET A 294 -35.76 -32.92 30.19
CA MET A 294 -36.83 -33.61 30.94
C MET A 294 -37.29 -34.88 30.22
N GLY A 295 -37.52 -34.82 28.90
CA GLY A 295 -37.91 -35.99 28.10
C GLY A 295 -36.86 -37.10 28.11
N VAL A 296 -35.57 -36.74 28.09
CA VAL A 296 -34.46 -37.71 28.24
C VAL A 296 -34.46 -38.38 29.61
N VAL A 297 -34.60 -37.61 30.69
CA VAL A 297 -34.66 -38.16 32.06
C VAL A 297 -35.85 -39.10 32.23
N VAL A 298 -37.04 -38.68 31.79
CA VAL A 298 -38.25 -39.49 31.83
C VAL A 298 -38.09 -40.78 31.02
N GLY A 299 -37.49 -40.70 29.84
CA GLY A 299 -37.21 -41.86 28.99
C GLY A 299 -36.27 -42.87 29.65
N ILE A 300 -35.14 -42.42 30.21
CA ILE A 300 -34.17 -43.28 30.91
C ILE A 300 -34.81 -43.97 32.12
N VAL A 301 -35.50 -43.21 32.97
CA VAL A 301 -36.15 -43.75 34.18
C VAL A 301 -37.23 -44.76 33.79
N SER A 302 -38.03 -44.46 32.77
CA SER A 302 -39.07 -45.37 32.28
C SER A 302 -38.50 -46.68 31.74
N LEU A 303 -37.33 -46.65 31.09
CA LEU A 303 -36.63 -47.85 30.62
C LEU A 303 -36.02 -48.66 31.76
N GLY A 304 -35.48 -48.01 32.79
CA GLY A 304 -34.82 -48.69 33.91
C GLY A 304 -35.77 -49.30 34.95
N VAL A 305 -36.98 -48.75 35.10
CA VAL A 305 -37.96 -49.20 36.11
C VAL A 305 -39.02 -50.15 35.52
N SER A 306 -39.17 -50.20 34.19
CA SER A 306 -40.24 -51.00 33.57
C SER A 306 -39.95 -52.51 33.56
N PRO A 307 -40.93 -53.36 33.93
CA PRO A 307 -40.80 -54.83 33.87
C PRO A 307 -40.54 -55.33 32.45
N ASP A 308 -39.80 -56.44 32.32
CA ASP A 308 -39.44 -57.03 31.02
C ASP A 308 -40.62 -57.52 30.18
N SER A 309 -41.78 -57.74 30.81
CA SER A 309 -43.01 -58.12 30.12
C SER A 309 -43.69 -56.95 29.37
N TRP A 310 -43.29 -55.69 29.61
CA TRP A 310 -43.93 -54.51 29.03
C TRP A 310 -43.20 -54.01 27.79
N VAL A 311 -43.13 -54.86 26.76
CA VAL A 311 -42.34 -54.62 25.54
C VAL A 311 -42.78 -53.35 24.80
N GLU A 312 -44.09 -53.15 24.59
CA GLU A 312 -44.63 -51.98 23.86
C GLU A 312 -44.32 -50.66 24.59
N TYR A 313 -44.40 -50.66 25.93
CA TYR A 313 -44.06 -49.50 26.74
C TYR A 313 -42.56 -49.16 26.66
N LYS A 314 -41.68 -50.18 26.71
CA LYS A 314 -40.23 -49.97 26.54
C LYS A 314 -39.91 -49.38 25.16
N VAL A 315 -40.60 -49.81 24.11
CA VAL A 315 -40.46 -49.22 22.77
C VAL A 315 -40.87 -47.74 22.77
N ALA A 316 -42.03 -47.40 23.33
CA ALA A 316 -42.49 -46.01 23.41
C ALA A 316 -41.54 -45.12 24.24
N ALA A 317 -41.04 -45.63 25.38
CA ALA A 317 -40.07 -44.93 26.22
C ALA A 317 -38.73 -44.71 25.50
N GLY A 318 -38.28 -45.69 24.71
CA GLY A 318 -37.09 -45.58 23.85
C GLY A 318 -37.25 -44.54 22.74
N MET A 319 -38.43 -44.48 22.09
CA MET A 319 -38.73 -43.46 21.09
C MET A 319 -38.76 -42.05 21.70
N LEU A 320 -39.36 -41.88 22.88
CA LEU A 320 -39.37 -40.61 23.61
C LEU A 320 -37.94 -40.17 23.97
N PHE A 321 -37.13 -41.08 24.51
CA PHE A 321 -35.72 -40.83 24.80
C PHE A 321 -34.96 -40.37 23.55
N GLY A 322 -35.07 -41.13 22.45
CA GLY A 322 -34.40 -40.82 21.19
C GLY A 322 -34.81 -39.47 20.61
N CYS A 323 -36.11 -39.17 20.55
CA CYS A 323 -36.61 -37.90 20.04
C CYS A 323 -36.19 -36.71 20.92
N SER A 324 -36.24 -36.87 22.25
CA SER A 324 -35.85 -35.83 23.20
C SER A 324 -34.35 -35.55 23.14
N MET A 325 -33.53 -36.59 23.00
CA MET A 325 -32.09 -36.48 22.83
C MET A 325 -31.74 -35.80 21.51
N MET A 326 -32.41 -36.18 20.42
CA MET A 326 -32.24 -35.54 19.11
C MET A 326 -32.61 -34.05 19.15
N ALA A 327 -33.74 -33.69 19.78
CA ALA A 327 -34.16 -32.30 19.92
C ALA A 327 -33.15 -31.45 20.72
N MET A 328 -32.46 -32.05 21.71
CA MET A 328 -31.39 -31.36 22.45
C MET A 328 -30.10 -31.21 21.64
N ILE A 329 -29.69 -32.23 20.87
CA ILE A 329 -28.37 -32.26 20.23
C ILE A 329 -28.38 -31.61 18.83
N MET A 330 -29.51 -31.69 18.12
CA MET A 330 -29.65 -31.19 16.74
C MET A 330 -29.24 -29.73 16.55
N PRO A 331 -29.63 -28.76 17.42
CA PRO A 331 -29.21 -27.36 17.29
C PRO A 331 -27.69 -27.12 17.28
N PHE A 332 -26.90 -28.07 17.80
CA PHE A 332 -25.45 -27.95 17.98
C PHE A 332 -24.63 -28.77 16.98
N THR A 333 -25.24 -29.78 16.34
CA THR A 333 -24.49 -30.79 15.56
C THR A 333 -24.93 -30.90 14.13
N VAL A 334 -26.21 -30.62 13.83
CA VAL A 334 -26.76 -30.77 12.50
C VAL A 334 -26.84 -29.39 11.85
N PRO A 335 -26.22 -29.17 10.69
CA PRO A 335 -26.33 -27.91 9.98
C PRO A 335 -27.63 -27.89 9.15
N PHE A 336 -28.76 -27.60 9.81
CA PHE A 336 -30.09 -27.57 9.17
C PHE A 336 -30.58 -26.14 8.84
N ILE A 337 -29.86 -25.10 9.26
CA ILE A 337 -30.19 -23.71 8.94
C ILE A 337 -29.33 -23.27 7.75
N THR A 338 -29.96 -22.72 6.72
CA THR A 338 -29.24 -22.07 5.62
C THR A 338 -29.26 -20.57 5.85
N THR A 339 -28.08 -19.95 5.88
CA THR A 339 -27.94 -18.50 6.05
C THR A 339 -26.73 -17.98 5.28
N GLN A 340 -26.65 -16.67 5.10
CA GLN A 340 -25.48 -16.04 4.48
C GLN A 340 -24.28 -16.11 5.44
N ARG A 341 -23.07 -16.35 4.90
CA ARG A 341 -21.85 -16.51 5.73
C ARG A 341 -21.60 -15.34 6.67
N ARG A 342 -21.97 -14.10 6.30
CA ARG A 342 -21.83 -12.91 7.16
C ARG A 342 -22.60 -13.01 8.49
N ASN A 343 -23.63 -13.84 8.55
CA ASN A 343 -24.47 -14.05 9.73
C ASN A 343 -23.95 -15.17 10.64
N VAL A 344 -22.83 -15.81 10.29
CA VAL A 344 -22.17 -16.82 11.12
C VAL A 344 -21.23 -16.12 12.11
N GLU A 345 -21.25 -16.53 13.38
CA GLU A 345 -20.47 -15.95 14.48
C GLU A 345 -18.97 -16.06 14.20
N ARG A 346 -18.53 -17.25 13.80
CA ARG A 346 -17.17 -17.46 13.31
C ARG A 346 -17.09 -16.98 11.86
N GLN A 347 -16.76 -15.70 11.67
CA GLN A 347 -16.52 -15.16 10.33
C GLN A 347 -15.42 -15.96 9.63
N LEU A 348 -15.81 -16.73 8.63
CA LEU A 348 -14.87 -17.47 7.82
C LEU A 348 -14.11 -16.49 6.92
N PRO A 349 -12.77 -16.46 6.98
CA PRO A 349 -11.98 -15.67 6.04
C PRO A 349 -12.23 -16.15 4.61
N LEU A 350 -11.94 -15.30 3.63
CA LEU A 350 -11.98 -15.68 2.23
C LEU A 350 -11.12 -16.93 2.02
N ALA A 351 -11.68 -17.96 1.38
CA ALA A 351 -10.94 -19.17 1.04
C ALA A 351 -9.73 -18.80 0.18
N LEU A 352 -8.55 -19.36 0.51
CA LEU A 352 -7.28 -18.98 -0.11
C LEU A 352 -7.32 -19.16 -1.64
N GLU A 353 -7.93 -20.24 -2.11
CA GLU A 353 -8.09 -20.56 -3.53
C GLU A 353 -8.92 -19.53 -4.31
N ARG A 354 -9.82 -18.83 -3.61
CA ARG A 354 -10.68 -17.78 -4.18
C ARG A 354 -10.06 -16.39 -4.04
N ALA A 355 -8.91 -16.26 -3.41
CA ALA A 355 -8.24 -14.98 -3.23
C ALA A 355 -7.50 -14.57 -4.52
N PRO A 356 -7.88 -13.45 -5.18
CA PRO A 356 -7.25 -13.02 -6.44
C PRO A 356 -5.73 -12.85 -6.34
N LYS A 357 -5.21 -12.39 -5.20
CA LYS A 357 -3.77 -12.25 -4.96
C LYS A 357 -3.03 -13.58 -4.90
N TYR A 358 -3.68 -14.61 -4.37
CA TYR A 358 -3.09 -15.94 -4.28
C TYR A 358 -2.99 -16.58 -5.68
N GLN A 359 -4.05 -16.48 -6.48
CA GLN A 359 -4.07 -16.97 -7.86
C GLN A 359 -3.01 -16.27 -8.72
N ALA A 360 -2.89 -14.95 -8.62
CA ALA A 360 -1.88 -14.18 -9.35
C ALA A 360 -0.44 -14.64 -9.01
N ARG A 361 -0.18 -14.95 -7.74
CA ARG A 361 1.14 -15.45 -7.30
C ARG A 361 1.44 -16.85 -7.81
N LEU A 362 0.44 -17.74 -7.85
CA LEU A 362 0.62 -19.08 -8.42
C LEU A 362 0.95 -18.99 -9.91
N GLY A 363 0.22 -18.18 -10.68
CA GLY A 363 0.49 -17.97 -12.10
C GLY A 363 1.93 -17.56 -12.40
N LYS A 364 2.50 -16.64 -11.60
CA LYS A 364 3.91 -16.22 -11.75
C LYS A 364 4.93 -17.31 -11.42
N ARG A 365 4.60 -18.25 -10.53
CA ARG A 365 5.51 -19.36 -10.16
C ARG A 365 5.54 -20.48 -11.19
N PHE A 366 4.47 -20.66 -11.96
CA PHE A 366 4.38 -21.69 -13.01
C PHE A 366 4.89 -21.20 -14.37
N LEU A 367 5.00 -19.89 -14.57
CA LEU A 367 5.54 -19.25 -15.78
C LEU A 367 7.01 -18.82 -15.63
N GLY A 368 7.63 -19.12 -14.49
CA GLY A 368 9.03 -18.82 -14.19
C GLY A 368 9.96 -19.99 -14.45
#